data_AF-A0A257GZ70-F1
#
_entry.id   AF-A0A257GZ70-F1
#
_cell.length_a   1.000
_cell.length_b   1.000
_cell.length_c   1.000
_cell.angle_alpha   90.00
_cell.angle_beta   90.00
_cell.angle_gamma   90.00
#
_symmetry.space_group_name_H-M   'P 1'
#
loop_
_entity.id
_entity.type
_entity.pdbx_description
1 polymer ?
#
loop_
_entity_poly.entity_id
_entity_poly.type
_entity_poly.pdbx_seq_one_letter_code
_entity_poly.pdbx_strand_id
1 'polypeptide(L)'
;MATATLAAADNSPFDKRERDWRNGAIVYQVIVDRFVPSARLEAKRGLYPAPKVLRDWSEPAKAGVYLEDAKLNSAELDFWGGDLQSLTTRLDHIQHLGADVLYLNPIHLAYTNHKYDAFDFKAISPEYGTHQEFKQLAANVHQRGMK
;
A
#
# COMPACT_ATOMS: atom_id res chain seq x y z
N MET A 1 50.92 36.21 -0.10
CA MET A 1 49.86 35.85 0.85
C MET A 1 49.00 34.79 0.19
N ALA A 2 49.06 33.54 0.65
CA ALA A 2 48.20 32.46 0.14
C ALA A 2 46.97 32.39 1.04
N THR A 3 45.82 32.84 0.54
CA THR A 3 44.52 32.59 1.16
C THR A 3 44.20 31.11 1.03
N ALA A 4 44.38 30.37 2.12
CA ALA A 4 43.87 29.02 2.25
C ALA A 4 42.35 29.10 2.39
N THR A 5 41.62 28.78 1.31
CA THR A 5 40.20 28.47 1.39
C THR A 5 40.06 27.18 2.20
N LEU A 6 39.59 27.30 3.44
CA LEU A 6 39.12 26.15 4.21
C LEU A 6 37.93 25.56 3.46
N ALA A 7 38.15 24.45 2.75
CA ALA A 7 37.07 23.57 2.36
C ALA A 7 36.42 23.09 3.67
N ALA A 8 35.29 23.69 4.05
CA ALA A 8 34.49 23.19 5.14
C ALA A 8 34.12 21.75 4.80
N ALA A 9 34.53 20.81 5.66
CA ALA A 9 34.28 19.39 5.45
C ALA A 9 32.76 19.18 5.28
N ASP A 10 32.39 18.67 4.11
CA ASP A 10 31.05 18.41 3.56
C ASP A 10 30.29 17.29 4.32
N ASN A 11 30.31 17.35 5.65
CA ASN A 11 30.01 16.20 6.51
C ASN A 11 29.23 16.57 7.77
N SER A 12 28.57 17.73 7.80
CA SER A 12 27.68 18.06 8.91
C SER A 12 26.47 17.11 8.93
N PRO A 13 25.83 16.91 10.08
CA PRO A 13 24.57 16.17 10.14
C PRO A 13 23.47 16.75 9.22
N PHE A 14 23.52 18.06 8.92
CA PHE A 14 22.56 18.72 8.03
C PHE A 14 22.82 18.36 6.56
N ASP A 15 24.07 18.39 6.11
CA ASP A 15 24.41 18.03 4.72
C ASP A 15 24.10 16.54 4.45
N LYS A 16 24.36 15.67 5.44
CA LYS A 16 23.98 14.26 5.37
C LYS A 16 22.48 14.07 5.25
N ARG A 17 21.70 14.88 5.98
CA ARG A 17 20.24 14.86 5.92
C ARG A 17 19.78 15.36 4.56
N GLU A 18 20.27 16.49 4.08
CA GLU A 18 19.87 17.05 2.78
C GLU A 18 20.16 16.10 1.60
N ARG A 19 21.24 15.31 1.67
CA ARG A 19 21.55 14.26 0.67
C ARG A 19 20.74 12.97 0.83
N ASP A 20 20.00 12.79 1.91
CA ASP A 20 19.17 11.62 2.12
C ASP A 20 17.92 11.71 1.24
N TRP A 21 17.73 10.74 0.35
CA TRP A 21 16.61 10.69 -0.58
C TRP A 21 15.23 10.80 0.10
N ARG A 22 15.15 10.46 1.39
CA ARG A 22 13.91 10.56 2.17
C ARG A 22 13.51 12.00 2.47
N ASN A 23 14.44 12.96 2.45
CA ASN A 23 14.10 14.37 2.66
C ASN A 23 13.58 14.97 1.35
N GLY A 24 12.36 15.48 1.39
CA GLY A 24 11.69 16.06 0.22
C GLY A 24 10.92 15.05 -0.64
N ALA A 25 10.99 13.75 -0.33
CA ALA A 25 10.26 12.72 -1.06
C ALA A 25 8.74 12.89 -0.95
N ILE A 26 8.05 12.76 -2.08
CA ILE A 26 6.59 12.77 -2.15
C ILE A 26 6.06 11.34 -1.97
N VAL A 27 5.24 11.13 -0.94
CA VAL A 27 4.70 9.81 -0.61
C VAL A 27 3.25 9.70 -1.08
N TYR A 28 2.95 8.64 -1.82
CA TYR A 28 1.60 8.26 -2.22
C TYR A 28 1.15 7.04 -1.42
N GLN A 29 0.17 7.24 -0.54
CA GLN A 29 -0.39 6.18 0.29
C GLN A 29 -1.53 5.43 -0.43
N VAL A 30 -1.52 4.10 -0.37
CA VAL A 30 -2.55 3.25 -0.97
C VAL A 30 -3.14 2.25 0.03
N ILE A 31 -4.47 2.28 0.13
CA ILE A 31 -5.29 1.19 0.66
C ILE A 31 -5.62 0.25 -0.50
N VAL A 32 -4.96 -0.92 -0.54
CA VAL A 32 -5.00 -1.85 -1.69
C VAL A 32 -6.44 -2.24 -2.07
N ASP A 33 -7.28 -2.58 -1.09
CA ASP A 33 -8.69 -2.96 -1.32
C ASP A 33 -9.51 -1.86 -2.04
N ARG A 34 -9.13 -0.59 -1.88
CA ARG A 34 -9.92 0.60 -2.26
C ARG A 34 -9.32 1.44 -3.38
N PHE A 35 -8.21 1.01 -3.98
CA PHE A 35 -7.51 1.83 -4.97
C PHE A 35 -7.95 1.58 -6.41
N VAL A 36 -7.92 0.32 -6.85
CA VAL A 36 -8.30 -0.08 -8.23
C VAL A 36 -9.07 -1.40 -8.17
N PRO A 37 -10.23 -1.52 -8.84
CA PRO A 37 -10.97 -2.77 -8.85
C PRO A 37 -10.15 -3.88 -9.52
N SER A 38 -10.24 -5.10 -8.98
CA SER A 38 -9.54 -6.24 -9.56
C SER A 38 -10.24 -6.74 -10.82
N ALA A 39 -9.47 -6.93 -11.89
CA ALA A 39 -9.94 -7.64 -13.09
C ALA A 39 -10.23 -9.14 -12.81
N ARG A 40 -9.80 -9.67 -11.66
CA ARG A 40 -9.97 -11.08 -11.26
C ARG A 40 -11.00 -11.23 -10.13
N LEU A 41 -11.89 -10.25 -9.94
CA LEU A 41 -12.81 -10.21 -8.80
C LEU A 41 -13.67 -11.48 -8.66
N GLU A 42 -14.15 -12.02 -9.77
CA GLU A 42 -14.93 -13.27 -9.75
C GLU A 42 -14.11 -14.47 -9.27
N ALA A 43 -12.85 -14.59 -9.72
CA ALA A 43 -11.98 -15.71 -9.35
C ALA A 43 -11.64 -15.72 -7.85
N LYS A 44 -11.66 -14.55 -7.20
CA LYS A 44 -11.38 -14.38 -5.78
C LYS A 44 -12.63 -14.25 -4.91
N ARG A 45 -13.84 -14.32 -5.48
CA ARG A 45 -15.12 -14.17 -4.75
C ARG A 45 -15.22 -15.13 -3.55
N GLY A 46 -14.69 -16.34 -3.68
CA GLY A 46 -14.65 -17.34 -2.61
C GLY A 46 -13.75 -16.99 -1.41
N LEU A 47 -12.90 -15.96 -1.52
CA LEU A 47 -12.05 -15.48 -0.42
C LEU A 47 -12.76 -14.52 0.54
N TYR A 48 -14.01 -14.17 0.25
CA TYR A 48 -14.85 -13.31 1.08
C TYR A 48 -16.05 -14.10 1.67
N PRO A 49 -15.80 -15.16 2.47
CA PRO A 49 -16.90 -15.86 3.12
C PRO A 49 -17.54 -14.96 4.18
N ALA A 50 -18.84 -15.15 4.41
CA ALA A 50 -19.56 -14.47 5.48
C ALA A 50 -18.81 -14.65 6.81
N PRO A 51 -18.74 -13.61 7.66
CA PRO A 51 -19.43 -12.31 7.56
C PRO A 51 -18.74 -11.25 6.67
N LYS A 52 -17.67 -11.57 5.93
CA LYS A 52 -17.10 -10.63 4.96
C LYS A 52 -18.11 -10.35 3.85
N VAL A 53 -18.18 -9.09 3.43
CA VAL A 53 -19.06 -8.66 2.35
C VAL A 53 -18.21 -8.06 1.24
N LEU A 54 -18.28 -8.67 0.05
CA LEU A 54 -17.72 -8.06 -1.14
C LEU A 54 -18.76 -7.10 -1.74
N ARG A 55 -18.46 -5.81 -1.68
CA ARG A 55 -19.28 -4.70 -2.18
C ARG A 55 -19.05 -4.47 -3.67
N ASP A 56 -20.03 -3.90 -4.34
CA ASP A 56 -19.83 -3.37 -5.69
C ASP A 56 -18.91 -2.16 -5.66
N TRP A 57 -18.07 -2.00 -6.69
CA TRP A 57 -17.07 -0.92 -6.72
C TRP A 57 -17.69 0.48 -6.67
N SER A 58 -18.91 0.65 -7.19
CA SER A 58 -19.64 1.91 -7.20
C SER A 58 -20.31 2.24 -5.86
N GLU A 59 -20.40 1.28 -4.94
CA GLU A 59 -21.00 1.52 -3.62
C GLU A 59 -20.08 2.39 -2.75
N PRO A 60 -20.60 3.47 -2.14
CA PRO A 60 -19.82 4.22 -1.16
C PRO A 60 -19.66 3.42 0.12
N ALA A 61 -18.51 3.60 0.79
CA ALA A 61 -18.31 3.09 2.13
C ALA A 61 -19.30 3.75 3.10
N LYS A 62 -19.86 2.94 4.02
CA LYS A 62 -20.84 3.39 5.01
C LYS A 62 -20.28 3.15 6.41
N ALA A 63 -20.76 3.94 7.38
CA ALA A 63 -20.49 3.65 8.79
C ALA A 63 -21.09 2.27 9.12
N GLY A 64 -20.28 1.40 9.70
CA GLY A 64 -20.73 0.08 10.11
C GLY A 64 -21.28 0.07 11.54
N VAL A 65 -21.90 -1.05 11.91
CA VAL A 65 -22.41 -1.31 13.26
C VAL A 65 -21.48 -2.27 13.98
N TYR A 66 -21.43 -2.19 15.31
CA TYR A 66 -20.69 -3.17 16.09
C TYR A 66 -21.40 -4.54 16.01
N LEU A 67 -20.65 -5.57 15.63
CA LEU A 67 -21.11 -6.95 15.56
C LEU A 67 -20.59 -7.69 16.79
N GLU A 68 -21.48 -7.99 17.74
CA GLU A 68 -21.11 -8.62 19.02
C GLU A 68 -20.40 -9.96 18.81
N ASP A 69 -20.94 -10.83 17.94
CA ASP A 69 -20.38 -12.16 17.69
C ASP A 69 -18.98 -12.12 17.08
N ALA A 70 -18.71 -11.14 16.21
CA ALA A 70 -17.43 -10.96 15.54
C ALA A 70 -16.46 -10.08 16.35
N LYS A 71 -16.96 -9.32 17.33
CA LYS A 71 -16.24 -8.28 18.07
C LYS A 71 -15.58 -7.23 17.18
N LEU A 72 -16.20 -6.94 16.04
CA LEU A 72 -15.70 -6.04 15.01
C LEU A 72 -16.80 -5.06 14.59
N ASN A 73 -16.41 -3.90 14.07
CA ASN A 73 -17.32 -3.07 13.31
C ASN A 73 -17.56 -3.71 11.93
N SER A 74 -18.81 -3.75 11.47
CA SER A 74 -19.16 -4.36 10.19
C SER A 74 -18.44 -3.72 9.00
N ALA A 75 -18.05 -2.44 9.08
CA ALA A 75 -17.29 -1.77 8.02
C ALA A 75 -15.85 -2.31 7.89
N GLU A 76 -15.30 -2.98 8.89
CA GLU A 76 -14.01 -3.68 8.83
C GLU A 76 -14.11 -4.98 8.02
N LEU A 77 -15.32 -5.45 7.73
CA LEU A 77 -15.62 -6.66 6.97
C LEU A 77 -16.13 -6.37 5.55
N ASP A 78 -16.25 -5.09 5.18
CA ASP A 78 -16.64 -4.68 3.82
C ASP A 78 -15.41 -4.53 2.92
N PHE A 79 -15.37 -5.30 1.83
CA PHE A 79 -14.28 -5.33 0.85
C PHE A 79 -14.76 -4.84 -0.52
N TRP A 80 -13.88 -4.17 -1.25
CA TRP A 80 -14.13 -3.72 -2.63
C TRP A 80 -13.27 -4.49 -3.64
N GLY A 81 -12.34 -5.30 -3.16
CA GLY A 81 -11.71 -6.36 -3.96
C GLY A 81 -10.46 -5.95 -4.72
N GLY A 82 -9.93 -4.74 -4.49
CA GLY A 82 -8.63 -4.34 -5.03
C GLY A 82 -7.48 -5.27 -4.58
N ASP A 83 -6.44 -5.36 -5.40
CA ASP A 83 -5.29 -6.22 -5.14
C ASP A 83 -3.97 -5.66 -5.71
N LEU A 84 -2.87 -6.36 -5.47
CA LEU A 84 -1.53 -5.92 -5.89
C LEU A 84 -1.41 -5.86 -7.43
N GLN A 85 -2.10 -6.73 -8.17
CA GLN A 85 -2.10 -6.66 -9.62
C GLN A 85 -2.88 -5.45 -10.11
N SER A 86 -4.08 -5.18 -9.57
CA SER A 86 -4.86 -4.01 -9.96
C SER A 86 -4.14 -2.71 -9.64
N LEU A 87 -3.49 -2.62 -8.47
CA LEU A 87 -2.62 -1.50 -8.12
C LEU A 87 -1.50 -1.31 -9.13
N THR A 88 -0.85 -2.39 -9.56
CA THR A 88 0.25 -2.35 -10.53
C THR A 88 -0.16 -1.66 -11.84
N THR A 89 -1.42 -1.79 -12.26
CA THR A 89 -1.94 -1.14 -13.48
C THR A 89 -2.01 0.40 -13.41
N ARG A 90 -1.85 0.99 -12.21
CA ARG A 90 -1.93 2.43 -11.99
C ARG A 90 -0.61 3.05 -11.49
N LEU A 91 0.51 2.33 -11.55
CA LEU A 91 1.80 2.92 -11.18
C LEU A 91 2.17 4.14 -12.03
N ASP A 92 1.77 4.16 -13.31
CA ASP A 92 2.04 5.31 -14.18
C ASP A 92 1.25 6.55 -13.74
N HIS A 93 0.05 6.38 -13.19
CA HIS A 93 -0.71 7.48 -12.59
C HIS A 93 0.00 8.04 -11.35
N ILE A 94 0.49 7.15 -10.47
CA ILE A 94 1.21 7.54 -9.24
C ILE A 94 2.50 8.30 -9.60
N GLN A 95 3.26 7.78 -10.57
CA GLN A 95 4.48 8.43 -11.05
C GLN A 95 4.17 9.78 -11.72
N HIS A 96 3.10 9.90 -12.49
CA HIS A 96 2.71 11.15 -13.14
C HIS A 96 2.38 12.27 -12.14
N LEU A 97 1.89 11.92 -10.94
CA LEU A 97 1.67 12.88 -9.85
C LEU A 97 2.98 13.33 -9.18
N GLY A 98 4.12 12.77 -9.57
CA GLY A 98 5.44 13.11 -9.02
C GLY A 98 5.77 12.40 -7.71
N ALA A 99 5.11 11.28 -7.40
CA ALA A 99 5.41 10.52 -6.20
C ALA A 99 6.75 9.78 -6.32
N ASP A 100 7.54 9.84 -5.26
CA ASP A 100 8.82 9.12 -5.13
C ASP A 100 8.64 7.80 -4.37
N VAL A 101 7.61 7.70 -3.53
CA VAL A 101 7.38 6.56 -2.62
C VAL A 101 5.95 6.06 -2.74
N LEU A 102 5.79 4.75 -2.93
CA LEU A 102 4.53 4.05 -2.77
C LEU A 102 4.46 3.47 -1.35
N TYR A 103 3.61 4.05 -0.50
CA TYR A 103 3.34 3.53 0.83
C TYR A 103 2.06 2.70 0.83
N LEU A 104 2.15 1.42 1.20
CA LEU A 104 0.99 0.54 1.32
C LEU A 104 0.51 0.49 2.78
N ASN A 105 -0.81 0.57 2.97
CA ASN A 105 -1.44 0.02 4.16
C ASN A 105 -1.13 -1.48 4.29
N PRO A 106 -1.35 -2.10 5.46
CA PRO A 106 -0.94 -3.48 5.66
C PRO A 106 -1.54 -4.46 4.64
N ILE A 107 -0.71 -5.39 4.17
CA ILE A 107 -1.06 -6.40 3.16
C ILE A 107 -0.86 -7.84 3.62
N HIS A 108 -0.42 -8.02 4.86
CA HIS A 108 -0.12 -9.32 5.41
C HIS A 108 -1.40 -10.14 5.67
N LEU A 109 -1.28 -11.43 5.96
CA LEU A 109 -2.41 -12.31 6.25
C LEU A 109 -3.15 -11.80 7.49
N ALA A 110 -4.38 -11.35 7.32
CA ALA A 110 -5.24 -10.80 8.37
C ALA A 110 -6.72 -10.91 7.96
N TYR A 111 -7.62 -10.77 8.93
CA TYR A 111 -9.03 -11.02 8.72
C TYR A 111 -9.79 -9.81 8.17
N THR A 112 -9.63 -8.63 8.77
CA THR A 112 -10.33 -7.39 8.37
C THR A 112 -9.86 -6.84 7.02
N ASN A 113 -10.52 -5.81 6.50
CA ASN A 113 -10.12 -5.13 5.26
C ASN A 113 -8.86 -4.27 5.41
N HIS A 114 -8.64 -3.66 6.57
CA HIS A 114 -7.48 -2.80 6.82
C HIS A 114 -6.23 -3.59 7.22
N LYS A 115 -6.40 -4.88 7.57
CA LYS A 115 -5.32 -5.83 7.84
C LYS A 115 -4.41 -5.40 8.99
N TYR A 116 -4.92 -4.74 10.04
CA TYR A 116 -4.09 -4.41 11.23
C TYR A 116 -4.11 -5.53 12.28
N ASP A 117 -4.98 -6.51 12.10
CA ASP A 117 -5.22 -7.72 12.87
C ASP A 117 -4.42 -8.91 12.31
N ALA A 118 -3.11 -8.74 12.21
CA ALA A 118 -2.19 -9.72 11.62
C ALA A 118 -2.35 -11.12 12.23
N PHE A 119 -2.56 -12.13 11.38
CA PHE A 119 -2.39 -13.53 11.73
C PHE A 119 -0.99 -14.03 11.42
N ASP A 120 -0.43 -13.61 10.29
CA ASP A 120 0.94 -13.93 9.90
C ASP A 120 1.57 -12.77 9.13
N PHE A 121 2.57 -12.13 9.75
CA PHE A 121 3.33 -11.03 9.16
C PHE A 121 4.21 -11.44 7.96
N LYS A 122 4.44 -12.75 7.77
CA LYS A 122 5.26 -13.29 6.68
C LYS A 122 4.46 -13.75 5.48
N ALA A 123 3.13 -13.79 5.57
CA ALA A 123 2.25 -14.18 4.48
C ALA A 123 1.50 -12.96 3.93
N ILE A 124 1.24 -12.93 2.62
CA ILE A 124 0.34 -11.95 2.00
C ILE A 124 -1.11 -12.45 2.14
N SER A 125 -2.04 -11.55 2.46
CA SER A 125 -3.47 -11.87 2.46
C SER A 125 -3.89 -12.38 1.06
N PRO A 126 -4.50 -13.56 0.94
CA PRO A 126 -4.91 -14.13 -0.35
C PRO A 126 -5.82 -13.19 -1.16
N GLU A 127 -6.61 -12.35 -0.49
CA GLU A 127 -7.44 -11.33 -1.13
C GLU A 127 -6.60 -10.29 -1.88
N TYR A 128 -5.34 -10.06 -1.52
CA TYR A 128 -4.46 -9.08 -2.19
C TYR A 128 -3.47 -9.73 -3.16
N GLY A 129 -3.29 -11.04 -3.09
CA GLY A 129 -2.46 -11.82 -4.00
C GLY A 129 -1.40 -12.65 -3.29
N THR A 130 -0.24 -12.75 -3.91
CA THR A 130 0.85 -13.66 -3.57
C THR A 130 2.17 -12.92 -3.35
N HIS A 131 3.14 -13.59 -2.74
CA HIS A 131 4.50 -13.07 -2.64
C HIS A 131 5.14 -12.77 -4.01
N GLN A 132 4.80 -13.54 -5.04
CA GLN A 132 5.33 -13.31 -6.38
C GLN A 132 4.78 -12.01 -6.97
N GLU A 133 3.47 -11.77 -6.84
CA GLU A 133 2.84 -10.52 -7.27
C GLU A 133 3.38 -9.32 -6.48
N PHE A 134 3.62 -9.46 -5.16
CA PHE A 134 4.30 -8.43 -4.38
C PHE A 134 5.71 -8.12 -4.88
N LYS A 135 6.52 -9.15 -5.15
CA LYS A 135 7.87 -8.97 -5.73
C LYS A 135 7.82 -8.28 -7.10
N GLN A 136 6.84 -8.62 -7.92
CA GLN A 136 6.62 -7.98 -9.22
C GLN A 136 6.23 -6.51 -9.07
N LEU A 137 5.32 -6.19 -8.15
CA LEU A 137 4.98 -4.81 -7.82
C LEU A 137 6.21 -4.01 -7.39
N ALA A 138 6.99 -4.51 -6.43
CA ALA A 138 8.20 -3.84 -5.96
C ALA A 138 9.23 -3.64 -7.09
N ALA A 139 9.42 -4.64 -7.95
CA ALA A 139 10.29 -4.50 -9.13
C ALA A 139 9.79 -3.41 -10.09
N ASN A 140 8.48 -3.35 -10.36
CA ASN A 140 7.87 -2.34 -11.24
C ASN A 140 7.95 -0.92 -10.65
N VAL A 141 7.83 -0.78 -9.33
CA VAL A 141 8.03 0.49 -8.61
C VAL A 141 9.48 0.94 -8.75
N HIS A 142 10.45 0.06 -8.50
CA HIS A 142 11.87 0.39 -8.62
C HIS A 142 12.30 0.72 -10.05
N GLN A 143 11.75 0.05 -11.07
CA GLN A 143 12.01 0.36 -12.48
C GLN A 143 11.58 1.78 -12.86
N ARG A 144 10.64 2.36 -12.11
CA ARG A 144 10.16 3.75 -12.28
C ARG A 144 10.95 4.77 -11.47
N GLY A 145 12.01 4.34 -10.77
CA GLY A 145 12.80 5.20 -9.89
C GLY A 145 12.14 5.48 -8.54
N MET A 146 10.95 4.92 -8.28
CA MET A 146 10.22 5.07 -7.02
C MET A 146 10.72 4.06 -5.97
N LYS A 147 10.27 4.21 -4.72
CA LYS A 147 10.54 3.34 -3.57
C LYS A 147 9.28 2.69 -3.02
#